data_AF-A0A9P0HEN7-F1
#
_entry.id   AF-A0A9P0HEN7-F1
#
_cell.length_a   1.000
_cell.length_b   1.000
_cell.length_c   1.000
_cell.angle_alpha   90.00
_cell.angle_beta   90.00
_cell.angle_gamma   90.00
#
_symmetry.space_group_name_H-M   'P 1'
#
loop_
_entity.id
_entity.type
_entity.pdbx_description
1 polymer ?
#
loop_
_entity_poly.entity_id
_entity_poly.type
_entity_poly.pdbx_seq_one_letter_code
_entity_poly.pdbx_strand_id
1 'polypeptide(L)'
;MCQKSAINSPETAVTEMLEGMSYAFPGLYIKPEDGIVIIEKDRGDKVALVCGCGAGYEPFAAGFVGEGMLTGYISGKMAKAPRAGVIFSVIKRLAELNKGGVLVLILNYSRDVLNFGLAIERARCIGLKVESVVLVDDCARWKMMRVQQFSNLAYKKGVAGSVFAFKILGALSSAGAAISHMVAEARNINYRLTTLGFVTEHFCFPGADKPAYTLKPKEVIIGMGMNGERGIKSIELTSARDVIRVVMSIILEEANLGGDSNVFVLVNRFTSMTVSEGYVIAKEQRRS
;
A
#
# COMPACT_ATOMS: atom_id res chain seq x y z
N MET A 1 -25.59 -7.02 6.41
CA MET A 1 -24.64 -5.89 6.32
C MET A 1 -24.18 -5.45 7.69
N CYS A 2 -22.87 -5.39 7.92
CA CYS A 2 -22.27 -4.97 9.20
C CYS A 2 -22.14 -3.44 9.35
N GLN A 3 -22.35 -2.69 8.27
CA GLN A 3 -22.46 -1.22 8.30
C GLN A 3 -23.34 -0.74 7.13
N LYS A 4 -24.02 0.40 7.29
CA LYS A 4 -24.71 1.10 6.19
C LYS A 4 -23.68 1.57 5.15
N SER A 5 -23.93 1.29 3.87
CA SER A 5 -23.05 1.65 2.75
C SER A 5 -23.85 2.36 1.67
N ALA A 6 -23.30 3.43 1.08
CA ALA A 6 -23.88 4.12 -0.07
C ALA A 6 -23.34 3.49 -1.36
N ILE A 7 -23.85 2.31 -1.71
CA ILE A 7 -23.48 1.53 -2.90
C ILE A 7 -24.75 0.91 -3.51
N ASN A 8 -24.73 0.59 -4.80
CA ASN A 8 -25.85 -0.10 -5.44
C ASN A 8 -25.87 -1.59 -5.09
N SER A 9 -24.72 -2.27 -5.20
CA SER A 9 -24.56 -3.69 -4.82
C SER A 9 -23.13 -3.97 -4.31
N PRO A 10 -22.97 -4.88 -3.33
CA PRO A 10 -21.65 -5.33 -2.88
C PRO A 10 -20.80 -5.97 -4.01
N GLU A 11 -21.45 -6.64 -4.96
CA GLU A 11 -20.80 -7.35 -6.06
C GLU A 11 -20.21 -6.40 -7.11
N THR A 12 -20.89 -5.28 -7.37
CA THR A 12 -20.51 -4.28 -8.38
C THR A 12 -19.73 -3.10 -7.80
N ALA A 13 -19.69 -2.93 -6.48
CA ALA A 13 -19.10 -1.76 -5.80
C ALA A 13 -17.70 -1.38 -6.31
N VAL A 14 -16.81 -2.35 -6.54
CA VAL A 14 -15.44 -2.07 -7.05
C VAL A 14 -15.46 -1.59 -8.50
N THR A 15 -16.30 -2.21 -9.33
CA THR A 15 -16.45 -1.81 -10.74
C THR A 15 -17.04 -0.41 -10.83
N GLU A 16 -18.13 -0.13 -10.11
CA GLU A 16 -18.78 1.19 -10.08
C GLU A 16 -17.85 2.28 -9.52
N MET A 17 -17.04 1.96 -8.50
CA MET A 17 -16.03 2.86 -7.97
C MET A 17 -15.00 3.26 -9.04
N LEU A 18 -14.49 2.30 -9.81
CA LEU A 18 -13.54 2.57 -10.90
C LEU A 18 -14.22 3.30 -12.07
N GLU A 19 -15.48 3.02 -12.35
CA GLU A 19 -16.28 3.79 -13.31
C GLU A 19 -16.43 5.25 -12.86
N GLY A 20 -16.77 5.49 -11.59
CA GLY A 20 -16.78 6.82 -10.99
C GLY A 20 -15.42 7.53 -11.11
N MET A 21 -14.33 6.81 -10.87
CA MET A 21 -12.97 7.32 -11.05
C MET A 21 -12.69 7.72 -12.51
N SER A 22 -13.20 6.97 -13.49
CA SER A 22 -13.06 7.29 -14.92
C SER A 22 -13.75 8.60 -15.31
N TYR A 23 -14.89 8.92 -14.70
CA TYR A 23 -15.56 10.21 -14.90
C TYR A 23 -14.81 11.36 -14.21
N ALA A 24 -14.25 11.11 -13.02
CA ALA A 24 -13.54 12.12 -12.25
C ALA A 24 -12.14 12.45 -12.81
N PHE A 25 -11.48 11.48 -13.46
CA PHE A 25 -10.11 11.60 -13.94
C PHE A 25 -9.98 11.18 -15.41
N PRO A 26 -10.53 11.97 -16.36
CA PRO A 26 -10.56 11.62 -17.79
C PRO A 26 -9.18 11.54 -18.46
N GLY A 27 -8.11 12.02 -17.79
CA GLY A 27 -6.73 11.88 -18.26
C GLY A 27 -6.11 10.51 -18.01
N LEU A 28 -6.79 9.62 -17.28
CA LEU A 28 -6.35 8.25 -17.01
C LEU A 28 -7.14 7.28 -17.88
N TYR A 29 -6.48 6.22 -18.34
CA TYR A 29 -7.19 5.07 -18.89
C TYR A 29 -7.61 4.16 -17.76
N ILE A 30 -8.92 4.00 -17.60
CA ILE A 30 -9.51 3.18 -16.57
C ILE A 30 -10.40 2.15 -17.25
N LYS A 31 -10.15 0.87 -16.98
CA LYS A 31 -10.99 -0.25 -17.43
C LYS A 31 -11.61 -0.91 -16.20
N PRO A 32 -12.80 -0.48 -15.77
CA PRO A 32 -13.41 -0.90 -14.50
C PRO A 32 -13.55 -2.41 -14.34
N GLU A 33 -14.02 -3.09 -15.39
CA GLU A 33 -14.27 -4.54 -15.35
C GLU A 33 -13.02 -5.39 -15.10
N ASP A 34 -11.88 -4.88 -15.55
CA ASP A 34 -10.59 -5.55 -15.38
C ASP A 34 -9.82 -5.03 -14.15
N GLY A 35 -10.29 -3.96 -13.50
CA GLY A 35 -9.59 -3.34 -12.38
C GLY A 35 -8.34 -2.56 -12.79
N ILE A 36 -8.27 -2.05 -14.03
CA ILE A 36 -7.04 -1.42 -14.55
C ILE A 36 -7.16 0.10 -14.47
N VAL A 37 -6.12 0.76 -13.96
CA VAL A 37 -5.95 2.22 -13.96
C VAL A 37 -4.52 2.54 -14.41
N ILE A 38 -4.31 3.14 -15.58
CA ILE A 38 -2.96 3.43 -16.09
C ILE A 38 -2.87 4.78 -16.82
N ILE A 39 -1.65 5.30 -16.92
CA ILE A 39 -1.30 6.37 -17.85
C ILE A 39 -1.08 5.74 -19.23
N GLU A 40 -2.09 5.82 -20.08
CA GLU A 40 -2.13 5.23 -21.42
C GLU A 40 -1.50 6.20 -22.45
N LYS A 41 -0.19 6.44 -22.31
CA LYS A 41 0.57 7.36 -23.15
C LYS A 41 2.01 6.87 -23.33
N ASP A 42 2.58 7.07 -24.51
CA ASP A 42 4.02 6.86 -24.75
C ASP A 42 4.84 7.85 -23.89
N ARG A 43 5.66 7.29 -23.00
CA ARG A 43 6.53 8.02 -22.07
C ARG A 43 8.01 7.91 -22.45
N GLY A 44 8.31 7.42 -23.66
CA GLY A 44 9.67 7.30 -24.19
C GLY A 44 10.52 6.35 -23.35
N ASP A 45 11.75 6.77 -23.02
CA ASP A 45 12.74 5.94 -22.31
C ASP A 45 12.53 5.91 -20.78
N LYS A 46 11.42 6.46 -20.29
CA LYS A 46 11.08 6.40 -18.85
C LYS A 46 10.71 4.97 -18.45
N VAL A 47 10.93 4.67 -17.17
CA VAL A 47 10.49 3.42 -16.54
C VAL A 47 9.03 3.56 -16.09
N ALA A 48 8.19 2.58 -16.39
CA ALA A 48 6.84 2.51 -15.82
C ALA A 48 6.90 2.00 -14.39
N LEU A 49 6.13 2.60 -13.48
CA LEU A 49 5.94 2.11 -12.12
C LEU A 49 4.54 1.54 -11.96
N VAL A 50 4.42 0.31 -11.49
CA VAL A 50 3.13 -0.34 -11.33
C VAL A 50 3.03 -1.05 -9.99
N CYS A 51 1.88 -0.90 -9.33
CA CYS A 51 1.53 -1.59 -8.09
C CYS A 51 0.12 -2.17 -8.22
N GLY A 52 -0.28 -3.06 -7.33
CA GLY A 52 -1.68 -3.47 -7.22
C GLY A 52 -1.96 -4.17 -5.90
N CYS A 53 -3.23 -4.17 -5.52
CA CYS A 53 -3.74 -4.85 -4.33
C CYS A 53 -5.25 -5.05 -4.46
N GLY A 54 -5.86 -5.68 -3.46
CA GLY A 54 -7.33 -5.69 -3.36
C GLY A 54 -7.90 -4.28 -3.17
N ALA A 55 -9.13 -4.08 -3.65
CA ALA A 55 -9.90 -2.86 -3.40
C ALA A 55 -10.35 -2.75 -1.92
N GLY A 56 -10.81 -1.57 -1.52
CA GLY A 56 -11.30 -1.28 -0.17
C GLY A 56 -10.32 -0.48 0.70
N TYR A 57 -9.25 0.02 0.09
CA TYR A 57 -8.19 0.81 0.74
C TYR A 57 -8.00 2.19 0.11
N GLU A 58 -8.96 2.62 -0.70
CA GLU A 58 -8.87 3.82 -1.50
C GLU A 58 -8.62 5.08 -0.64
N PRO A 59 -7.77 6.03 -1.10
CA PRO A 59 -7.19 6.12 -2.44
C PRO A 59 -6.01 5.17 -2.70
N PHE A 60 -5.61 4.35 -1.72
CA PHE A 60 -4.52 3.40 -1.90
C PHE A 60 -4.93 2.25 -2.85
N ALA A 61 -4.26 2.00 -3.99
CA ALA A 61 -3.22 2.83 -4.61
C ALA A 61 -3.65 3.50 -5.93
N ALA A 62 -4.88 3.30 -6.39
CA ALA A 62 -5.39 3.91 -7.62
C ALA A 62 -5.24 5.44 -7.65
N GLY A 63 -5.47 6.12 -6.52
CA GLY A 63 -5.33 7.57 -6.41
C GLY A 63 -3.89 8.09 -6.50
N PHE A 64 -2.90 7.21 -6.59
CA PHE A 64 -1.49 7.56 -6.80
C PHE A 64 -1.00 7.29 -8.23
N VAL A 65 -1.91 6.97 -9.17
CA VAL A 65 -1.59 6.88 -10.60
C VAL A 65 -1.57 8.28 -11.20
N GLY A 66 -0.42 8.67 -11.75
CA GLY A 66 -0.18 10.00 -12.30
C GLY A 66 1.32 10.27 -12.51
N GLU A 67 1.62 11.29 -13.31
CA GLU A 67 3.01 11.69 -13.56
C GLU A 67 3.73 12.02 -12.24
N GLY A 68 4.97 11.55 -12.08
CA GLY A 68 5.74 11.72 -10.84
C GLY A 68 5.38 10.75 -9.70
N MET A 69 4.46 9.80 -9.91
CA MET A 69 4.10 8.70 -8.99
C MET A 69 3.99 7.37 -9.74
N LEU A 70 2.89 6.61 -9.56
CA LEU A 70 2.66 5.34 -10.27
C LEU A 70 2.24 5.62 -11.72
N THR A 71 2.77 4.84 -12.66
CA THR A 71 2.27 4.79 -14.05
C THR A 71 1.03 3.92 -14.17
N GLY A 72 0.86 2.95 -13.27
CA GLY A 72 -0.29 2.08 -13.27
C GLY A 72 -0.64 1.47 -11.92
N TYR A 73 -1.91 1.10 -11.78
CA TYR A 73 -2.46 0.36 -10.67
C TYR A 73 -3.37 -0.76 -11.18
N ILE A 74 -3.28 -1.93 -10.54
CA ILE A 74 -4.20 -3.05 -10.77
C ILE A 74 -5.00 -3.31 -9.49
N SER A 75 -6.30 -3.06 -9.57
CA SER A 75 -7.27 -3.41 -8.53
C SER A 75 -7.68 -4.87 -8.65
N GLY A 76 -7.62 -5.59 -7.54
CA GLY A 76 -8.40 -6.81 -7.38
C GLY A 76 -9.83 -6.53 -6.95
N LYS A 77 -10.57 -7.58 -6.60
CA LYS A 77 -11.89 -7.45 -5.94
C LYS A 77 -11.69 -6.96 -4.50
N MET A 78 -12.78 -6.63 -3.81
CA MET A 78 -12.76 -6.18 -2.41
C MET A 78 -11.90 -7.12 -1.54
N ALA A 79 -10.84 -6.58 -0.94
CA ALA A 79 -9.85 -7.28 -0.11
C ALA A 79 -9.17 -8.51 -0.75
N LYS A 80 -9.19 -8.66 -2.07
CA LYS A 80 -8.61 -9.81 -2.80
C LYS A 80 -7.58 -9.32 -3.81
N ALA A 81 -6.38 -9.91 -3.78
CA ALA A 81 -5.30 -9.60 -4.72
C ALA A 81 -5.76 -9.72 -6.20
N PRO A 82 -5.23 -8.87 -7.10
CA PRO A 82 -5.50 -8.97 -8.53
C PRO A 82 -4.98 -10.28 -9.13
N ARG A 83 -5.61 -10.73 -10.21
CA ARG A 83 -5.25 -12.00 -10.88
C ARG A 83 -3.98 -11.83 -11.71
N ALA A 84 -3.11 -12.84 -11.71
CA ALA A 84 -1.85 -12.85 -12.47
C ALA A 84 -2.03 -12.53 -13.97
N GLY A 85 -3.13 -12.99 -14.60
CA GLY A 85 -3.41 -12.70 -16.01
C GLY A 85 -3.62 -11.20 -16.30
N VAL A 86 -4.32 -10.49 -15.41
CA VAL A 86 -4.55 -9.04 -15.54
C VAL A 86 -3.26 -8.27 -15.25
N ILE A 87 -2.50 -8.70 -14.22
CA ILE A 87 -1.20 -8.09 -13.93
C ILE A 87 -0.27 -8.21 -15.14
N PHE A 88 -0.21 -9.39 -15.76
CA PHE A 88 0.60 -9.62 -16.97
C PHE A 88 0.17 -8.75 -18.15
N SER A 89 -1.14 -8.61 -18.41
CA SER A 89 -1.62 -7.76 -19.51
C SER A 89 -1.27 -6.28 -19.29
N VAL A 90 -1.35 -5.79 -18.05
CA VAL A 90 -0.93 -4.44 -17.69
C VAL A 90 0.58 -4.25 -17.83
N ILE A 91 1.39 -5.20 -17.34
CA ILE A 91 2.86 -5.14 -17.52
C ILE A 91 3.22 -5.08 -19.01
N LYS A 92 2.58 -5.92 -19.83
CA LYS A 92 2.79 -5.91 -21.29
C LYS A 92 2.43 -4.54 -21.87
N ARG A 93 1.26 -4.01 -21.52
CA ARG A 93 0.80 -2.71 -22.04
C ARG A 93 1.73 -1.57 -21.63
N LEU A 94 2.15 -1.54 -20.37
CA LEU A 94 3.09 -0.54 -19.88
C LEU A 94 4.45 -0.64 -20.57
N ALA A 95 4.95 -1.85 -20.85
CA ALA A 95 6.20 -2.04 -21.56
C ALA A 95 6.17 -1.52 -23.00
N GLU A 96 5.02 -1.60 -23.69
CA GLU A 96 4.82 -1.02 -25.03
C GLU A 96 4.92 0.52 -25.01
N LEU A 97 4.48 1.14 -23.91
CA LEU A 97 4.41 2.60 -23.74
C LEU A 97 5.64 3.21 -23.04
N ASN A 98 6.54 2.38 -22.50
CA ASN A 98 7.65 2.80 -21.65
C ASN A 98 8.90 1.97 -21.98
N LYS A 99 9.76 2.51 -22.85
CA LYS A 99 10.97 1.83 -23.35
C LYS A 99 12.03 1.62 -22.25
N GLY A 100 11.94 2.34 -21.14
CA GLY A 100 12.82 2.16 -19.98
C GLY A 100 12.62 0.83 -19.24
N GLY A 101 11.48 0.17 -19.45
CA GLY A 101 11.05 -1.07 -18.77
C GLY A 101 9.96 -0.82 -17.73
N VAL A 102 9.59 -1.87 -17.00
CA VAL A 102 8.53 -1.83 -15.97
C VAL A 102 9.10 -2.22 -14.61
N LEU A 103 9.01 -1.33 -13.63
CA LEU A 103 9.29 -1.63 -12.22
C LEU A 103 7.98 -1.94 -11.48
N VAL A 104 7.87 -3.18 -11.04
CA VAL A 104 6.70 -3.69 -10.30
C VAL A 104 6.95 -3.58 -8.80
N LEU A 105 6.14 -2.77 -8.12
CA LEU A 105 6.14 -2.63 -6.67
C LEU A 105 5.07 -3.55 -6.07
N ILE A 106 5.48 -4.49 -5.23
CA ILE A 106 4.60 -5.55 -4.72
C ILE A 106 4.43 -5.35 -3.22
N LEU A 107 3.20 -5.21 -2.73
CA LEU A 107 2.96 -5.23 -1.28
C LEU A 107 3.22 -6.63 -0.74
N ASN A 108 3.89 -6.75 0.40
CA ASN A 108 4.25 -8.06 0.95
C ASN A 108 3.06 -8.78 1.62
N TYR A 109 2.14 -9.26 0.80
CA TYR A 109 1.07 -10.17 1.14
C TYR A 109 1.20 -11.41 0.27
N SER A 110 1.03 -12.61 0.85
CA SER A 110 1.36 -13.86 0.16
C SER A 110 0.66 -14.04 -1.19
N ARG A 111 -0.60 -13.61 -1.31
CA ARG A 111 -1.36 -13.68 -2.58
C ARG A 111 -0.85 -12.67 -3.61
N ASP A 112 -0.52 -11.46 -3.20
CA ASP A 112 0.04 -10.44 -4.07
C ASP A 112 1.42 -10.89 -4.57
N VAL A 113 2.30 -11.35 -3.68
CA VAL A 113 3.63 -11.89 -4.05
C VAL A 113 3.52 -13.03 -5.06
N LEU A 114 2.60 -13.97 -4.84
CA LEU A 114 2.41 -15.10 -5.75
C LEU A 114 1.85 -14.67 -7.13
N ASN A 115 0.81 -13.83 -7.15
CA ASN A 115 0.17 -13.41 -8.40
C ASN A 115 1.06 -12.48 -9.23
N PHE A 116 1.73 -11.52 -8.59
CA PHE A 116 2.68 -10.63 -9.26
C PHE A 116 3.92 -11.40 -9.71
N GLY A 117 4.46 -12.29 -8.88
CA GLY A 117 5.60 -13.13 -9.24
C GLY A 117 5.33 -13.94 -10.52
N LEU A 118 4.18 -14.62 -10.60
CA LEU A 118 3.80 -15.37 -11.80
C LEU A 118 3.67 -14.47 -13.04
N ALA A 119 3.11 -13.27 -12.89
CA ALA A 119 2.97 -12.33 -14.00
C ALA A 119 4.32 -11.77 -14.48
N ILE A 120 5.22 -11.46 -13.55
CA ILE A 120 6.58 -10.97 -13.84
C ILE A 120 7.39 -12.03 -14.58
N GLU A 121 7.37 -13.27 -14.11
CA GLU A 121 8.10 -14.36 -14.77
C GLU A 121 7.58 -14.59 -16.19
N ARG A 122 6.25 -14.56 -16.40
CA ARG A 122 5.66 -14.62 -17.75
C ARG A 122 6.10 -13.46 -18.65
N ALA A 123 6.20 -12.24 -18.11
CA ALA A 123 6.68 -11.08 -18.84
C ALA A 123 8.15 -11.21 -19.25
N ARG A 124 8.99 -11.71 -18.33
CA ARG A 124 10.41 -11.97 -18.59
C ARG A 124 10.61 -13.07 -19.64
N CYS A 125 9.81 -14.13 -19.61
CA CYS A 125 9.87 -15.21 -20.60
C CYS A 125 9.62 -14.75 -22.05
N ILE A 126 8.84 -13.68 -22.25
CA ILE A 126 8.60 -13.09 -23.58
C ILE A 126 9.55 -11.91 -23.90
N GLY A 127 10.61 -11.73 -23.11
CA GLY A 127 11.66 -10.74 -23.35
C GLY A 127 11.37 -9.33 -22.84
N LEU A 128 10.35 -9.12 -22.01
CA LEU A 128 10.08 -7.78 -21.45
C LEU A 128 11.08 -7.45 -20.34
N LYS A 129 11.57 -6.21 -20.35
CA LYS A 129 12.43 -5.65 -19.30
C LYS A 129 11.60 -5.30 -18.06
N VAL A 130 11.52 -6.26 -17.13
CA VAL A 130 10.71 -6.14 -15.91
C VAL A 130 11.57 -6.42 -14.68
N GLU A 131 11.57 -5.46 -13.75
CA GLU A 131 12.15 -5.60 -12.42
C GLU A 131 11.06 -5.51 -11.36
N SER A 132 11.33 -6.03 -10.16
CA SER A 132 10.38 -5.95 -9.07
C SER A 132 11.03 -5.74 -7.71
N VAL A 133 10.30 -5.07 -6.82
CA VAL A 133 10.66 -4.88 -5.42
C VAL A 133 9.44 -5.11 -4.55
N VAL A 134 9.61 -5.95 -3.53
CA VAL A 134 8.60 -6.19 -2.50
C VAL A 134 8.71 -5.10 -1.44
N LEU A 135 7.62 -4.39 -1.16
CA LEU A 135 7.55 -3.31 -0.18
C LEU A 135 7.21 -3.85 1.21
N VAL A 136 8.00 -3.43 2.21
CA VAL A 136 8.03 -4.03 3.55
C VAL A 136 8.26 -2.98 4.65
N ASP A 137 7.23 -2.20 4.99
CA ASP A 137 7.34 -1.11 5.96
C ASP A 137 6.64 -1.37 7.31
N ASP A 138 5.73 -2.36 7.41
CA ASP A 138 5.02 -2.67 8.65
C ASP A 138 5.94 -3.30 9.72
N CYS A 139 6.12 -2.61 10.85
CA CYS A 139 6.95 -3.08 11.97
C CYS A 139 6.19 -3.87 13.04
N ALA A 140 4.87 -4.08 12.91
CA ALA A 140 4.08 -4.79 13.91
C ALA A 140 4.67 -6.17 14.22
N ARG A 141 5.16 -6.92 13.23
CA ARG A 141 5.48 -8.35 13.40
C ARG A 141 6.92 -8.68 13.79
N TRP A 142 7.75 -7.67 14.02
CA TRP A 142 9.19 -7.90 14.21
C TRP A 142 9.54 -8.53 15.57
N LYS A 143 8.90 -8.14 16.68
CA LYS A 143 9.29 -8.62 18.02
C LYS A 143 8.86 -10.05 18.34
N MET A 144 7.68 -10.50 17.91
CA MET A 144 7.19 -11.85 18.22
C MET A 144 8.03 -12.97 17.57
N MET A 145 8.90 -12.63 16.60
CA MET A 145 9.73 -13.61 15.90
C MET A 145 11.25 -13.44 16.12
N ARG A 146 11.68 -12.53 17.00
CA ARG A 146 13.09 -12.41 17.42
C ARG A 146 13.65 -13.66 18.13
N VAL A 147 12.80 -14.63 18.49
CA VAL A 147 13.25 -15.94 18.99
C VAL A 147 14.00 -16.73 17.91
N GLN A 148 13.86 -16.37 16.62
CA GLN A 148 14.62 -16.94 15.53
C GLN A 148 15.45 -15.81 14.87
N GLN A 149 16.78 -15.91 14.94
CA GLN A 149 17.80 -14.91 14.56
C GLN A 149 17.87 -14.53 13.06
N PHE A 150 16.76 -14.53 12.33
CA PHE A 150 16.73 -14.07 10.95
C PHE A 150 15.89 -12.80 10.83
N SER A 151 16.45 -11.80 10.15
CA SER A 151 15.75 -10.61 9.66
C SER A 151 14.68 -11.04 8.65
N ASN A 152 13.56 -11.56 9.13
CA ASN A 152 12.61 -12.29 8.29
C ASN A 152 11.67 -11.29 7.60
N LEU A 153 12.20 -10.57 6.61
CA LEU A 153 11.49 -9.61 5.75
C LEU A 153 10.20 -10.21 5.16
N ALA A 154 10.15 -11.53 5.01
CA ALA A 154 8.98 -12.30 4.58
C ALA A 154 7.70 -12.02 5.40
N TYR A 155 7.82 -11.47 6.61
CA TYR A 155 6.69 -11.24 7.52
C TYR A 155 6.32 -9.77 7.72
N LYS A 156 7.17 -8.84 7.27
CA LYS A 156 6.87 -7.41 7.26
C LYS A 156 5.94 -7.12 6.09
N LYS A 157 4.78 -6.54 6.33
CA LYS A 157 3.82 -6.21 5.27
C LYS A 157 4.18 -4.90 4.59
N GLY A 158 3.73 -4.74 3.35
CA GLY A 158 3.66 -3.43 2.69
C GLY A 158 2.36 -2.72 3.08
N VAL A 159 2.45 -1.55 3.68
CA VAL A 159 1.31 -0.73 4.14
C VAL A 159 1.52 0.73 3.73
N ALA A 160 0.97 1.69 4.48
CA ALA A 160 0.87 3.10 4.08
C ALA A 160 2.21 3.78 3.76
N GLY A 161 3.33 3.36 4.34
CA GLY A 161 4.66 3.91 4.05
C GLY A 161 5.10 3.66 2.60
N SER A 162 4.51 2.67 1.93
CA SER A 162 4.70 2.39 0.49
C SER A 162 4.46 3.62 -0.40
N VAL A 163 3.63 4.59 0.03
CA VAL A 163 3.38 5.84 -0.69
C VAL A 163 4.67 6.65 -0.90
N PHE A 164 5.63 6.61 0.03
CA PHE A 164 6.93 7.26 -0.15
C PHE A 164 7.72 6.60 -1.29
N ALA A 165 7.69 5.27 -1.41
CA ALA A 165 8.29 4.57 -2.53
C ALA A 165 7.66 5.00 -3.85
N PHE A 166 6.32 5.11 -3.91
CA PHE A 166 5.61 5.58 -5.10
C PHE A 166 6.08 7.00 -5.51
N LYS A 167 6.19 7.91 -4.54
CA LYS A 167 6.54 9.31 -4.79
C LYS A 167 8.01 9.52 -5.19
N ILE A 168 8.94 8.85 -4.52
CA ILE A 168 10.37 8.99 -4.75
C ILE A 168 10.74 8.31 -6.07
N LEU A 169 10.31 7.06 -6.26
CA LEU A 169 10.61 6.32 -7.49
C LEU A 169 9.88 6.92 -8.70
N GLY A 170 8.66 7.44 -8.52
CA GLY A 170 7.95 8.20 -9.56
C GLY A 170 8.69 9.46 -10.00
N ALA A 171 9.31 10.18 -9.06
CA ALA A 171 10.17 11.32 -9.39
C ALA A 171 11.43 10.87 -10.17
N LEU A 172 12.08 9.77 -9.75
CA LEU A 172 13.23 9.22 -10.46
C LEU A 172 12.90 8.76 -11.89
N SER A 173 11.77 8.07 -12.08
CA SER A 173 11.25 7.71 -13.40
C SER A 173 11.02 8.95 -14.27
N SER A 174 10.43 9.99 -13.69
CA SER A 174 10.15 11.25 -14.40
C SER A 174 11.45 11.96 -14.83
N ALA A 175 12.51 11.83 -14.04
CA ALA A 175 13.85 12.31 -14.33
C ALA A 175 14.67 11.41 -15.28
N GLY A 176 14.09 10.31 -15.78
CA GLY A 176 14.76 9.41 -16.72
C GLY A 176 15.77 8.47 -16.07
N ALA A 177 15.66 8.19 -14.77
CA ALA A 177 16.54 7.25 -14.09
C ALA A 177 16.42 5.83 -14.69
N ALA A 178 17.55 5.15 -14.83
CA ALA A 178 17.58 3.76 -15.26
C ALA A 178 16.92 2.83 -14.24
N ILE A 179 16.27 1.76 -14.72
CA ILE A 179 15.56 0.79 -13.86
C ILE A 179 16.45 0.20 -12.76
N SER A 180 17.75 -0.03 -13.04
CA SER A 180 18.70 -0.59 -12.08
C SER A 180 18.94 0.36 -10.89
N HIS A 181 19.06 1.66 -11.15
CA HIS A 181 19.15 2.68 -10.11
C HIS A 181 17.85 2.75 -9.30
N MET A 182 16.70 2.71 -9.96
CA MET A 182 15.41 2.71 -9.27
C MET A 182 15.22 1.48 -8.37
N VAL A 183 15.67 0.30 -8.78
CA VAL A 183 15.65 -0.91 -7.94
C VAL A 183 16.55 -0.76 -6.72
N ALA A 184 17.76 -0.23 -6.90
CA ALA A 184 18.68 0.04 -5.79
C ALA A 184 18.07 1.02 -4.78
N GLU A 185 17.47 2.11 -5.27
CA GLU A 185 16.84 3.11 -4.41
C GLU A 185 15.57 2.58 -3.74
N ALA A 186 14.76 1.76 -4.42
CA ALA A 186 13.61 1.11 -3.80
C ALA A 186 14.00 0.22 -2.61
N ARG A 187 15.15 -0.48 -2.70
CA ARG A 187 15.70 -1.26 -1.58
C ARG A 187 16.19 -0.37 -0.44
N ASN A 188 16.85 0.75 -0.76
CA ASN A 188 17.27 1.75 0.22
C ASN A 188 16.07 2.37 0.96
N ILE A 189 15.00 2.70 0.23
CA ILE A 189 13.74 3.19 0.78
C ILE A 189 13.15 2.16 1.75
N ASN A 190 13.01 0.90 1.34
CA ASN A 190 12.49 -0.18 2.21
C ASN A 190 13.26 -0.31 3.53
N TYR A 191 14.58 -0.15 3.50
CA TYR A 191 15.40 -0.22 4.71
C TYR A 191 15.10 0.90 5.71
N ARG A 192 14.64 2.06 5.23
CA ARG A 192 14.40 3.27 6.04
C ARG A 192 12.93 3.53 6.34
N LEU A 193 12.03 2.76 5.75
CA LEU A 193 10.59 2.88 6.01
C LEU A 193 10.20 2.07 7.24
N THR A 194 9.41 2.68 8.11
CA THR A 194 8.84 2.05 9.29
C THR A 194 7.44 2.60 9.53
N THR A 195 6.47 1.71 9.55
CA THR A 195 5.05 2.05 9.73
C THR A 195 4.46 1.15 10.82
N LEU A 196 3.65 1.75 11.68
CA LEU A 196 2.84 1.01 12.65
C LEU A 196 1.43 1.59 12.70
N GLY A 197 0.44 0.75 12.45
CA GLY A 197 -0.96 1.10 12.59
C GLY A 197 -1.50 0.81 13.99
N PHE A 198 -2.64 1.42 14.31
CA PHE A 198 -3.50 1.00 15.40
C PHE A 198 -4.95 1.19 14.98
N VAL A 199 -5.86 0.44 15.61
CA VAL A 199 -7.29 0.53 15.36
C VAL A 199 -8.03 0.73 16.69
N THR A 200 -9.05 1.57 16.67
CA THR A 200 -9.89 1.91 17.84
C THR A 200 -11.35 1.51 17.64
N GLU A 201 -11.73 1.14 16.43
CA GLU A 201 -13.10 0.84 16.02
C GLU A 201 -13.12 -0.36 15.08
N HIS A 202 -14.25 -1.06 15.05
CA HIS A 202 -14.47 -2.13 14.07
C HIS A 202 -14.46 -1.56 12.65
N PHE A 203 -14.18 -2.42 11.67
CA PHE A 203 -14.19 -2.04 10.26
C PHE A 203 -15.05 -2.98 9.42
N CYS A 204 -15.82 -2.40 8.52
CA CYS A 204 -16.64 -3.09 7.54
C CYS A 204 -16.25 -2.64 6.14
N PHE A 205 -15.97 -3.59 5.26
CA PHE A 205 -15.93 -3.28 3.83
C PHE A 205 -17.35 -2.90 3.36
N PRO A 206 -17.47 -2.01 2.35
CA PRO A 206 -18.76 -1.67 1.77
C PRO A 206 -19.55 -2.92 1.37
N GLY A 207 -20.79 -3.02 1.83
CA GLY A 207 -21.67 -4.15 1.52
C GLY A 207 -21.36 -5.47 2.25
N ALA A 208 -20.34 -5.53 3.10
CA ALA A 208 -20.01 -6.76 3.83
C ALA A 208 -21.06 -7.09 4.89
N ASP A 209 -21.36 -8.38 5.08
CA ASP A 209 -22.29 -8.83 6.13
C ASP A 209 -21.67 -8.92 7.52
N LYS A 210 -20.35 -9.09 7.58
CA LYS A 210 -19.59 -9.21 8.81
C LYS A 210 -18.42 -8.22 8.78
N PRO A 211 -18.05 -7.65 9.93
CA PRO A 211 -16.89 -6.78 10.02
C PRO A 211 -15.62 -7.59 9.72
N ALA A 212 -14.63 -6.92 9.14
CA ALA A 212 -13.29 -7.49 8.95
C ALA A 212 -12.63 -7.83 10.29
N TYR A 213 -12.92 -7.04 11.32
CA TYR A 213 -12.51 -7.26 12.70
C TYR A 213 -13.40 -6.48 13.67
N THR A 214 -13.47 -6.93 14.92
CA THR A 214 -14.20 -6.28 16.02
C THR A 214 -13.26 -6.00 17.18
N LEU A 215 -13.65 -5.05 18.03
CA LEU A 215 -12.93 -4.67 19.24
C LEU A 215 -13.89 -4.67 20.44
N LYS A 216 -13.35 -4.93 21.63
CA LYS A 216 -14.07 -4.75 22.90
C LYS A 216 -14.27 -3.25 23.19
N PRO A 217 -15.20 -2.88 24.08
CA PRO A 217 -15.35 -1.49 24.51
C PRO A 217 -14.01 -0.90 25.00
N LYS A 218 -13.66 0.28 24.48
CA LYS A 218 -12.39 0.99 24.74
C LYS A 218 -11.12 0.23 24.36
N GLU A 219 -11.20 -0.88 23.62
CA GLU A 219 -9.98 -1.57 23.19
C GLU A 219 -9.30 -0.82 22.06
N VAL A 220 -7.96 -0.77 22.10
CA VAL A 220 -7.12 -0.33 21.00
C VAL A 220 -6.17 -1.47 20.65
N ILE A 221 -6.18 -1.89 19.38
CA ILE A 221 -5.27 -2.92 18.91
C ILE A 221 -4.16 -2.27 18.10
N ILE A 222 -2.93 -2.40 18.57
CA ILE A 222 -1.71 -1.89 17.94
C ILE A 222 -1.15 -2.95 16.99
N GLY A 223 -0.78 -2.52 15.79
CA GLY A 223 -0.17 -3.35 14.75
C GLY A 223 -1.14 -4.34 14.10
N MET A 224 -2.45 -4.08 14.15
CA MET A 224 -3.41 -4.86 13.37
C MET A 224 -3.17 -4.61 11.88
N GLY A 225 -3.19 -5.68 11.07
CA GLY A 225 -3.08 -5.56 9.62
C GLY A 225 -4.36 -5.01 8.98
N MET A 226 -4.24 -4.52 7.74
CA MET A 226 -5.33 -3.85 7.02
C MET A 226 -6.55 -4.76 6.76
N ASN A 227 -6.37 -6.09 6.75
CA ASN A 227 -7.45 -7.07 6.59
C ASN A 227 -7.91 -7.68 7.93
N GLY A 228 -7.60 -7.05 9.07
CA GLY A 228 -7.95 -7.57 10.39
C GLY A 228 -6.99 -8.64 10.91
N GLU A 229 -5.79 -8.78 10.32
CA GLU A 229 -4.84 -9.75 10.81
C GLU A 229 -4.34 -9.38 12.21
N ARG A 230 -4.17 -10.39 13.06
CA ARG A 230 -3.83 -10.26 14.48
C ARG A 230 -2.75 -9.18 14.73
N GLY A 231 -3.12 -8.21 15.57
CA GLY A 231 -2.20 -7.20 16.09
C GLY A 231 -1.28 -7.73 17.18
N ILE A 232 -0.33 -6.91 17.60
CA ILE A 232 0.75 -7.31 18.52
C ILE A 232 0.51 -6.92 19.97
N LYS A 233 -0.37 -5.96 20.20
CA LYS A 233 -0.69 -5.48 21.54
C LYS A 233 -2.13 -4.97 21.57
N SER A 234 -2.84 -5.32 22.63
CA SER A 234 -4.13 -4.72 22.98
C SER A 234 -3.92 -3.85 24.22
N ILE A 235 -4.43 -2.62 24.19
CA ILE A 235 -4.43 -1.68 25.31
C ILE A 235 -5.83 -1.07 25.47
N GLU A 236 -6.10 -0.47 26.62
CA GLU A 236 -7.32 0.33 26.83
C GLU A 236 -7.10 1.77 26.32
N LEU A 237 -8.13 2.33 25.68
CA LEU A 237 -8.17 3.70 25.19
C LEU A 237 -8.37 4.65 26.37
N THR A 238 -7.26 5.16 26.91
CA THR A 238 -7.25 6.21 27.94
C THR A 238 -7.18 7.61 27.31
N SER A 239 -6.20 7.83 26.44
CA SER A 239 -5.99 9.09 25.72
C SER A 239 -5.20 8.86 24.43
N ALA A 240 -5.32 9.79 23.47
CA ALA A 240 -4.50 9.77 22.24
C ALA A 240 -2.99 9.79 22.54
N ARG A 241 -2.59 10.53 23.59
CA ARG A 241 -1.19 10.60 24.03
C ARG A 241 -0.65 9.24 24.43
N ASP A 242 -1.40 8.48 25.21
CA ASP A 242 -0.96 7.19 25.71
C ASP A 242 -0.83 6.17 24.58
N VAL A 243 -1.80 6.15 23.65
CA VAL A 243 -1.74 5.32 22.45
C VAL A 243 -0.51 5.67 21.62
N ILE A 244 -0.30 6.95 21.32
CA ILE A 244 0.81 7.40 20.48
C ILE A 244 2.16 7.20 21.14
N ARG A 245 2.28 7.32 22.47
CA ARG A 245 3.52 6.97 23.18
C ARG A 245 3.90 5.50 22.93
N VAL A 246 2.94 4.58 23.00
CA VAL A 246 3.20 3.16 22.74
C VAL A 246 3.57 2.94 21.27
N VAL A 247 2.82 3.52 20.33
CA VAL A 247 3.09 3.40 18.89
C VAL A 247 4.49 3.93 18.55
N MET A 248 4.83 5.13 19.00
CA MET A 248 6.12 5.76 18.74
C MET A 248 7.28 5.02 19.38
N SER A 249 7.11 4.46 20.57
CA SER A 249 8.16 3.64 21.20
C SER A 249 8.56 2.45 20.32
N ILE A 250 7.60 1.81 19.65
CA ILE A 250 7.84 0.67 18.77
C ILE A 250 8.45 1.13 17.44
N ILE A 251 7.94 2.23 16.85
CA ILE A 251 8.48 2.80 15.61
C ILE A 251 9.94 3.22 15.80
N LEU A 252 10.26 3.97 16.87
CA LEU A 252 11.61 4.50 17.10
C LEU A 252 12.62 3.38 17.38
N GLU A 253 12.21 2.33 18.10
CA GLU A 253 13.06 1.16 18.32
C GLU A 253 13.35 0.40 17.02
N GLU A 254 12.37 0.28 16.12
CA GLU A 254 12.57 -0.41 14.84
C GLU A 254 13.36 0.44 13.84
N ALA A 255 13.03 1.73 13.74
CA ALA A 255 13.65 2.65 12.79
C ALA A 255 15.13 2.90 13.10
N ASN A 256 15.55 2.65 14.36
CA ASN A 256 16.94 2.76 14.82
C ASN A 256 17.62 4.08 14.38
N LEU A 257 16.91 5.19 14.61
CA LEU A 257 17.32 6.52 14.18
C LEU A 257 18.44 7.07 15.07
N GLY A 258 19.44 7.73 14.47
CA GLY A 258 20.42 8.54 15.20
C GLY A 258 19.86 9.91 15.58
N GLY A 259 20.43 10.57 16.59
CA GLY A 259 19.94 11.85 17.15
C GLY A 259 19.78 13.00 16.14
N ASP A 260 20.58 13.00 15.06
CA ASP A 260 20.54 14.03 14.01
C ASP A 260 19.72 13.62 12.77
N SER A 261 18.93 12.55 12.86
CA SER A 261 18.18 12.04 11.71
C SER A 261 17.03 12.94 11.32
N ASN A 262 17.00 13.38 10.06
CA ASN A 262 15.83 14.02 9.48
C ASN A 262 14.83 12.96 8.99
N VAL A 263 13.56 13.11 9.35
CA VAL A 263 12.49 12.16 9.02
C VAL A 263 11.31 12.83 8.34
N PHE A 264 10.69 12.09 7.42
CA PHE A 264 9.35 12.39 6.93
C PHE A 264 8.34 11.55 7.72
N VAL A 265 7.25 12.16 8.14
CA VAL A 265 6.18 11.49 8.90
C VAL A 265 4.89 11.54 8.11
N LEU A 266 4.25 10.38 7.95
CA LEU A 266 2.91 10.26 7.39
C LEU A 266 1.94 9.81 8.49
N VAL A 267 1.01 10.69 8.86
CA VAL A 267 -0.16 10.30 9.66
C VAL A 267 -1.24 9.82 8.71
N ASN A 268 -1.29 8.51 8.50
CA ASN A 268 -2.30 7.89 7.66
C ASN A 268 -3.59 7.64 8.46
N ARG A 269 -4.69 8.26 8.03
CA ARG A 269 -6.03 7.97 8.57
C ARG A 269 -6.53 6.70 7.90
N PHE A 270 -6.80 5.68 8.70
CA PHE A 270 -7.41 4.45 8.23
C PHE A 270 -8.90 4.46 8.57
N THR A 271 -9.72 4.03 7.61
CA THR A 271 -11.16 3.81 7.77
C THR A 271 -11.94 5.04 8.27
N SER A 272 -12.42 5.02 9.51
CA SER A 272 -13.37 5.99 10.07
C SER A 272 -12.71 7.16 10.81
N MET A 273 -11.39 7.18 10.94
CA MET A 273 -10.68 8.26 11.65
C MET A 273 -10.94 9.61 10.99
N THR A 274 -11.49 10.55 11.76
CA THR A 274 -11.79 11.89 11.30
C THR A 274 -10.51 12.70 11.03
N VAL A 275 -10.64 13.77 10.25
CA VAL A 275 -9.53 14.73 10.03
C VAL A 275 -9.06 15.33 11.36
N SER A 276 -10.00 15.67 12.25
CA SER A 276 -9.71 16.26 13.56
C SER A 276 -8.88 15.33 14.44
N GLU A 277 -9.25 14.05 14.51
CA GLU A 277 -8.45 13.05 15.23
C GLU A 277 -7.06 12.91 14.62
N GLY A 278 -6.94 12.89 13.29
CA GLY A 278 -5.65 12.87 12.61
C GLY A 278 -4.71 13.99 13.05
N TYR A 279 -5.21 15.22 13.23
CA TYR A 279 -4.40 16.33 13.74
C TYR A 279 -4.04 16.18 15.22
N VAL A 280 -4.92 15.59 16.04
CA VAL A 280 -4.59 15.25 17.44
C VAL A 280 -3.44 14.23 17.47
N ILE A 281 -3.50 13.20 16.62
CA ILE A 281 -2.43 12.21 16.48
C ILE A 281 -1.12 12.87 16.04
N ALA A 282 -1.15 13.73 15.02
CA ALA A 282 0.04 14.45 14.56
C ALA A 282 0.67 15.31 15.68
N LYS A 283 -0.17 15.99 16.49
CA LYS A 283 0.28 16.78 17.63
C LYS A 283 0.96 15.93 18.70
N GLU A 284 0.39 14.79 19.08
CA GLU A 284 1.01 13.90 20.08
C GLU A 284 2.26 13.20 19.52
N GLN A 285 2.28 12.85 18.23
CA GLN A 285 3.46 12.29 17.55
C GLN A 285 4.64 13.26 17.62
N ARG A 286 4.42 14.55 17.33
CA ARG A 286 5.47 15.57 17.34
C ARG A 286 6.08 15.83 18.73
N ARG A 287 5.37 15.46 19.79
CA ARG A 287 5.80 15.62 21.20
C ARG A 287 6.46 14.36 21.77
N SER A 288 6.42 13.24 21.03
CA SER A 288 6.93 11.94 21.45
C SER A 288 8.39 11.74 21.07
#